data_AF-A0A7W1SYM9-F1
#
_entry.id   AF-A0A7W1SYM9-F1
#
_cell.length_a   1.000
_cell.length_b   1.000
_cell.length_c   1.000
_cell.angle_alpha   90.00
_cell.angle_beta   90.00
_cell.angle_gamma   90.00
#
_symmetry.space_group_name_H-M   'P 1'
#
loop_
_entity.id
_entity.type
_entity.pdbx_description
1 polymer ?
#
loop_
_entity_poly.entity_id
_entity_poly.type
_entity_poly.pdbx_seq_one_letter_code
_entity_poly.pdbx_strand_id
1 'polypeptide(L)'
;MHDHVTFSSFDPLFCEAPQQCEMCREEPPIFMFDSKIVEKRQNVADENGFCCGNCATRLLRKLARSESRQWLEEEAAIKKEDLDTTQIHQRIVNSF
;
A
#
# COMPACT_ATOMS: atom_id res chain seq x y z
N MET A 1 5.28 3.11 10.32
CA MET A 1 4.24 2.09 10.04
C MET A 1 4.07 2.08 8.53
N HIS A 2 4.23 0.94 7.88
CA HIS A 2 4.21 0.86 6.42
C HIS A 2 2.78 0.70 5.93
N ASP A 3 2.48 1.34 4.80
CA ASP A 3 1.22 1.12 4.12
C ASP A 3 1.21 -0.30 3.54
N HIS A 4 0.08 -1.00 3.64
CA HIS A 4 -0.07 -2.34 3.07
C HIS A 4 -1.46 -2.54 2.51
N VAL A 5 -1.55 -3.41 1.50
CA VAL A 5 -2.80 -3.91 0.94
C VAL A 5 -2.63 -5.39 0.64
N THR A 6 -3.50 -6.23 1.19
CA THR A 6 -3.52 -7.67 0.97
C THR A 6 -4.84 -8.06 0.32
N PHE A 7 -4.79 -8.98 -0.65
CA PHE A 7 -5.97 -9.53 -1.30
C PHE A 7 -5.99 -11.05 -1.15
N SER A 8 -7.16 -11.61 -0.94
CA SER A 8 -7.39 -13.06 -0.95
C SER A 8 -8.65 -13.40 -1.74
N SER A 9 -8.64 -14.56 -2.40
CA SER A 9 -9.87 -15.17 -2.88
C SER A 9 -10.67 -15.72 -1.71
N PHE A 10 -11.98 -15.81 -1.87
CA PHE A 10 -12.88 -16.42 -0.90
C PHE A 10 -13.77 -17.45 -1.59
N ASP A 11 -14.19 -18.47 -0.83
CA ASP A 11 -15.15 -19.45 -1.32
C ASP A 11 -16.56 -19.01 -0.90
N PRO A 12 -17.50 -18.79 -1.85
CA PRO A 12 -18.88 -18.42 -1.55
C PRO A 12 -19.62 -19.42 -0.65
N LEU A 13 -19.17 -20.67 -0.55
CA LEU A 13 -19.76 -21.68 0.33
C LEU A 13 -19.35 -21.52 1.80
N PHE A 14 -18.21 -20.86 2.06
CA PHE A 14 -17.63 -20.73 3.40
C PHE A 14 -17.53 -19.27 3.87
N CYS A 15 -17.85 -18.30 3.02
CA CYS A 15 -17.84 -16.87 3.33
C CYS A 15 -19.13 -16.22 2.85
N GLU A 16 -19.81 -15.50 3.76
CA GLU A 16 -20.95 -14.65 3.43
C GLU A 16 -20.48 -13.38 2.72
N ALA A 17 -20.10 -13.51 1.45
CA ALA A 17 -19.72 -12.37 0.64
C ALA A 17 -20.96 -11.54 0.24
N PRO A 18 -20.88 -10.21 0.27
CA PRO A 18 -21.97 -9.35 -0.15
C PRO A 18 -22.21 -9.49 -1.66
N GLN A 19 -23.44 -9.22 -2.09
CA GLN A 19 -23.78 -9.27 -3.53
C GLN A 19 -23.11 -8.15 -4.34
N GLN A 20 -22.68 -7.09 -3.66
CA GLN A 20 -22.07 -5.92 -4.27
C GLN A 20 -20.78 -5.56 -3.53
N CYS A 21 -19.81 -5.05 -4.28
CA CYS A 21 -18.55 -4.54 -3.75
C CYS A 21 -18.82 -3.46 -2.71
N GLU A 22 -18.19 -3.58 -1.56
CA GLU A 22 -18.42 -2.66 -0.44
C GLU A 22 -17.84 -1.26 -0.69
N MET A 23 -16.92 -1.15 -1.66
CA MET A 23 -16.29 0.12 -2.04
C MET A 23 -17.08 0.91 -3.09
N CYS A 24 -17.52 0.28 -4.19
CA CYS A 24 -18.20 0.98 -5.29
C CYS A 24 -19.71 0.70 -5.35
N ARG A 25 -20.18 -0.41 -4.80
CA ARG A 25 -21.57 -0.88 -4.86
C ARG A 25 -22.13 -1.13 -6.28
N GLU A 26 -21.26 -1.23 -7.27
CA GLU A 26 -21.63 -1.39 -8.69
C GLU A 26 -21.46 -2.83 -9.20
N GLU A 27 -20.40 -3.51 -8.77
CA GLU A 27 -20.02 -4.84 -9.26
C GLU A 27 -19.96 -5.86 -8.11
N PRO A 28 -20.18 -7.16 -8.35
CA PRO A 28 -19.98 -8.17 -7.32
C PRO A 28 -18.50 -8.23 -6.88
N PRO A 29 -18.24 -8.51 -5.60
CA PRO A 29 -16.88 -8.65 -5.12
C PRO A 29 -16.23 -9.92 -5.66
N ILE A 30 -14.91 -9.85 -5.89
CA ILE A 30 -14.09 -10.98 -6.32
C ILE A 30 -12.90 -11.24 -5.38
N PHE A 31 -12.59 -10.25 -4.52
CA PHE A 31 -11.53 -10.36 -3.52
C PHE A 31 -12.06 -9.96 -2.15
N MET A 32 -11.59 -10.65 -1.12
CA MET A 32 -11.46 -10.08 0.22
C MET A 32 -10.19 -9.21 0.24
N PHE A 33 -10.22 -8.12 0.98
CA PHE A 33 -9.07 -7.26 1.16
C PHE A 33 -8.89 -6.87 2.62
N ASP A 34 -7.64 -6.63 2.98
CA ASP A 34 -7.21 -5.95 4.21
C ASP A 34 -6.24 -4.86 3.80
N SER A 35 -6.47 -3.64 4.26
CA SER A 35 -5.63 -2.51 3.89
C SER A 35 -5.40 -1.57 5.06
N LYS A 36 -4.18 -1.05 5.09
CA LYS A 36 -3.75 -0.02 6.01
C LYS A 36 -2.99 1.01 5.21
N ILE A 37 -3.64 2.14 4.91
CA ILE A 37 -3.02 3.24 4.16
C ILE A 37 -3.11 4.49 5.02
N VAL A 38 -1.95 5.02 5.42
CA VAL A 38 -1.87 6.22 6.26
C VAL A 38 -2.04 7.47 5.41
N GLU A 39 -3.26 7.98 5.31
CA GLU A 39 -3.51 9.29 4.72
C GLU A 39 -3.31 10.41 5.77
N LYS A 40 -2.56 11.46 5.43
CA LYS A 40 -2.00 12.51 6.33
C LYS A 40 -3.02 13.27 7.22
N ARG A 41 -4.32 12.96 7.22
CA ARG A 41 -5.36 13.71 7.97
C ARG A 41 -6.49 12.90 8.58
N GLN A 42 -6.55 11.58 8.42
CA GLN A 42 -7.61 10.78 9.05
C GLN A 42 -7.00 9.54 9.68
N ASN A 43 -7.60 9.13 10.80
CA ASN A 43 -7.18 7.98 11.58
C ASN A 43 -6.81 6.81 10.68
N VAL A 44 -5.77 6.09 11.09
CA VAL A 44 -5.41 4.77 10.59
C VAL A 44 -6.62 3.86 10.80
N ALA A 45 -7.55 3.87 9.84
CA ALA A 45 -8.61 2.89 9.80
C ALA A 45 -8.00 1.71 9.05
N ASP A 46 -7.79 0.61 9.79
CA ASP A 46 -7.64 -0.68 9.16
C ASP A 46 -8.96 -0.94 8.42
N GLU A 47 -8.91 -0.93 7.08
CA GLU A 47 -10.06 -1.19 6.22
C GLU A 47 -9.97 -2.63 5.72
N ASN A 48 -10.95 -3.45 6.09
CA ASN A 48 -11.13 -4.79 5.55
C ASN A 48 -12.54 -4.97 5.00
N GLY A 49 -12.69 -5.91 4.07
CA GLY A 49 -13.97 -6.18 3.42
C GLY A 49 -13.83 -6.86 2.07
N PHE A 50 -14.82 -6.64 1.21
CA PHE A 50 -14.95 -7.28 -0.10
C PHE A 50 -14.94 -6.25 -1.23
N CYS A 51 -14.07 -6.46 -2.22
CA CYS A 51 -13.92 -5.56 -3.35
C CYS A 51 -13.99 -6.24 -4.72
N CYS A 52 -14.43 -5.49 -5.74
CA CYS A 52 -14.32 -5.90 -7.14
C CYS A 52 -12.91 -5.62 -7.69
N GLY A 53 -12.61 -6.13 -8.88
CA GLY A 53 -11.29 -5.95 -9.51
C GLY A 53 -10.91 -4.49 -9.79
N ASN A 54 -11.90 -3.66 -10.14
CA ASN A 54 -11.69 -2.22 -10.35
C ASN A 54 -11.28 -1.51 -9.05
N CYS A 55 -11.93 -1.83 -7.95
CA CYS A 55 -11.62 -1.27 -6.63
C CYS A 55 -10.28 -1.79 -6.08
N ALA A 56 -9.96 -3.08 -6.27
CA ALA A 56 -8.64 -3.62 -5.95
C ALA A 56 -7.51 -2.87 -6.68
N THR A 57 -7.69 -2.60 -7.98
CA THR A 57 -6.72 -1.81 -8.77
C THR A 57 -6.57 -0.38 -8.24
N ARG A 58 -7.67 0.23 -7.76
CA ARG A 58 -7.62 1.57 -7.14
C ARG A 58 -6.83 1.56 -5.83
N LEU A 59 -7.01 0.55 -4.99
CA LEU A 59 -6.24 0.38 -3.74
C LEU A 59 -4.74 0.23 -4.03
N LEU A 60 -4.37 -0.61 -5.01
CA LEU A 60 -2.97 -0.76 -5.43
C LEU A 60 -2.37 0.56 -5.94
N ARG A 61 -3.12 1.36 -6.69
CA ARG A 61 -2.66 2.69 -7.14
C ARG A 61 -2.48 3.66 -5.98
N LYS A 62 -3.32 3.59 -4.93
CA LYS A 62 -3.14 4.40 -3.72
C LYS A 62 -1.84 4.01 -3.01
N LEU A 63 -1.60 2.71 -2.84
CA LEU A 63 -0.38 2.19 -2.24
C LEU A 63 0.87 2.66 -3.00
N ALA A 64 0.92 2.44 -4.31
CA ALA A 64 2.05 2.84 -5.16
C ALA A 64 2.33 4.36 -5.09
N ARG A 65 1.29 5.19 -5.01
CA ARG A 65 1.44 6.64 -4.83
C ARG A 65 2.01 7.00 -3.47
N SER A 66 1.60 6.28 -2.42
CA SER A 66 2.12 6.52 -1.07
C SER A 66 3.59 6.11 -0.97
N GLU A 67 3.96 4.94 -1.50
CA GLU A 67 5.36 4.48 -1.57
C GLU A 67 6.23 5.46 -2.37
N SER A 68 5.77 5.90 -3.53
CA SER A 68 6.48 6.89 -4.35
C SER A 68 6.70 8.21 -3.58
N ARG A 69 5.72 8.64 -2.78
CA ARG A 69 5.85 9.85 -1.95
C ARG A 69 6.84 9.64 -0.81
N GLN A 70 6.83 8.48 -0.15
CA GLN A 70 7.80 8.15 0.90
C GLN A 70 9.22 8.18 0.34
N TRP A 71 9.44 7.58 -0.83
CA TRP A 71 10.73 7.63 -1.53
C TRP A 71 11.19 9.06 -1.82
N LEU A 72 10.31 9.92 -2.34
CA LEU A 72 10.64 11.32 -2.60
C LEU A 72 10.99 12.09 -1.32
N GLU A 73 10.29 11.81 -0.21
CA GLU A 73 10.57 12.41 1.09
C GLU A 73 11.93 11.94 1.64
N GLU A 74 12.26 10.65 1.50
CA GLU A 74 13.56 10.08 1.87
C GLU A 74 14.70 10.65 1.02
N GLU A 75 14.54 10.71 -0.30
CA GLU A 75 15.54 11.32 -1.20
C GLU A 75 15.79 12.80 -0.87
N ALA A 76 14.72 13.55 -0.54
CA ALA A 76 14.84 14.94 -0.14
C ALA A 76 15.55 15.09 1.22
N ALA A 77 15.30 14.19 2.17
CA ALA A 77 15.99 14.17 3.46
C ALA A 77 17.49 13.89 3.29
N ILE A 78 17.86 12.88 2.49
CA ILE A 78 19.27 12.53 2.19
C ILE A 78 19.99 13.74 1.57
N LYS A 79 19.38 14.39 0.57
CA LYS A 79 19.95 15.60 -0.07
C LYS A 79 20.12 16.76 0.90
N LYS A 80 19.22 16.90 1.87
CA LYS A 80 19.24 18.00 2.86
C LYS A 80 20.29 17.80 3.94
N GLU A 81 20.58 16.56 4.30
CA GLU A 81 21.59 16.20 5.31
C GLU A 81 23.03 16.23 4.76
N ASP A 82 23.22 16.55 3.47
CA ASP A 82 24.51 16.55 2.76
C ASP A 82 25.29 15.24 3.02
N LEU A 83 24.53 14.15 3.20
CA LEU A 83 25.07 12.81 3.38
C LEU A 83 25.66 12.38 2.06
N ASP A 84 26.97 12.55 1.94
CA ASP A 84 27.76 12.11 0.81
C ASP A 84 27.75 10.58 0.73
N THR A 85 26.74 10.03 0.03
CA THR A 85 26.54 8.59 -0.15
C THR A 85 27.71 7.91 -0.84
N THR A 86 28.61 8.67 -1.49
CA THR A 86 29.83 8.15 -2.08
C THR A 86 30.81 7.60 -1.04
N GLN A 87 30.87 8.18 0.17
CA GLN A 87 31.76 7.71 1.24
C GLN A 87 31.26 6.40 1.88
N ILE A 88 29.94 6.20 1.93
CA ILE A 88 29.34 4.95 2.42
C ILE A 88 29.62 3.83 1.42
N HIS A 89 29.44 4.09 0.13
CA HIS A 89 29.76 3.12 -0.93
C HIS A 89 31.26 2.75 -0.94
N GLN A 90 32.16 3.73 -0.77
CA GLN A 90 33.60 3.47 -0.68
C GLN A 90 33.96 2.60 0.54
N ARG A 91 33.32 2.80 1.70
CA ARG A 91 33.54 1.94 2.87
C ARG A 91 33.07 0.51 2.64
N ILE A 92 31.93 0.31 1.99
CA ILE A 92 31.39 -1.03 1.70
C ILE A 92 32.29 -1.75 0.68
N VAL A 93 32.73 -1.06 -0.38
CA VAL A 93 33.57 -1.64 -1.43
C VAL A 93 35.01 -1.91 -0.95
N ASN A 94 35.57 -1.08 -0.07
CA ASN A 94 36.91 -1.27 0.49
C ASN A 94 36.95 -2.22 1.72
N SER A 95 35.81 -2.76 2.16
CA SER A 95 35.73 -3.74 3.25
C SER A 95 35.66 -5.19 2.74
N PHE A 96 35.89 -5.42 1.45
CA PHE A 96 36.07 -6.74 0.83
C PHE A 96 37.53 -6.96 0.46
#